data_AF-A0A929K5Q8-F1
#
_entry.id   AF-A0A929K5Q8-F1
#
_cell.length_a   1.000
_cell.length_b   1.000
_cell.length_c   1.000
_cell.angle_alpha   90.00
_cell.angle_beta   90.00
_cell.angle_gamma   90.00
#
_symmetry.space_group_name_H-M   'P 1'
#
loop_
_entity.id
_entity.type
_entity.pdbx_description
1 polymer ?
#
loop_
_entity_poly.entity_id
_entity_poly.type
_entity_poly.pdbx_seq_one_letter_code
_entity_poly.pdbx_strand_id
1 'polypeptide(L)'
;LNTNFDVIFKNRLVGNVTISIPGEHNILNALAAVGVGLELDIDFKYIREGLKSPGGLKRRFEIKDERDGILFLDDYGHHPTEIIATISAAKECWPDRRLVVVFQPHRFTRTRDLY
;
A
#
# COMPACT_ATOMS: atom_id res chain seq x y z
N LEU A 1 -4.59 10.14 -2.75
CA LEU A 1 -3.91 9.53 -1.59
C LEU A 1 -2.47 9.32 -1.97
N ASN A 2 -1.58 10.18 -1.50
CA ASN A 2 -0.15 10.05 -1.80
C ASN A 2 0.59 9.91 -0.49
N THR A 3 1.55 8.99 -0.45
CA THR A 3 2.44 8.78 0.69
C THR A 3 3.81 9.30 0.31
N ASN A 4 4.40 10.14 1.16
CA ASN A 4 5.73 10.70 0.97
C ASN A 4 6.63 10.27 2.12
N PHE A 5 7.86 9.88 1.80
CA PHE A 5 8.84 9.47 2.81
C PHE A 5 10.26 9.69 2.30
N ASP A 6 11.17 9.91 3.24
CA ASP A 6 12.59 10.07 2.96
C ASP A 6 13.31 8.73 2.94
N VAL A 7 14.20 8.57 1.97
CA VAL A 7 15.04 7.39 1.82
C VAL A 7 16.43 7.72 2.36
N ILE A 8 16.83 6.99 3.40
CA ILE A 8 18.18 7.03 3.96
C ILE A 8 18.88 5.72 3.61
N PHE A 9 20.03 5.80 2.93
CA PHE A 9 20.85 4.64 2.58
C PHE A 9 22.27 4.86 3.07
N LYS A 10 22.83 3.87 3.80
CA LYS A 10 24.16 3.97 4.42
C LYS A 10 24.36 5.29 5.20
N ASN A 11 23.36 5.64 6.02
CA ASN A 11 23.30 6.89 6.81
C ASN A 11 23.37 8.20 6.00
N ARG A 12 23.01 8.17 4.71
CA ARG A 12 22.92 9.36 3.87
C ARG A 12 21.52 9.51 3.31
N LEU A 13 20.99 10.73 3.34
CA LEU A 13 19.75 11.06 2.65
C LEU A 13 19.98 10.91 1.15
N VAL A 14 19.27 9.95 0.53
CA VAL A 14 19.31 9.71 -0.91
C VAL A 14 18.29 10.60 -1.63
N GLY A 15 17.14 10.81 -0.99
CA GLY A 15 16.10 11.72 -1.45
C GLY A 15 14.71 11.29 -0.99
N ASN A 16 13.70 12.02 -1.45
CA ASN A 16 12.30 11.77 -1.13
C ASN A 16 11.61 10.95 -2.23
N VAL A 17 10.72 10.04 -1.82
CA VAL A 17 9.89 9.22 -2.71
C VAL A 17 8.41 9.48 -2.41
N THR A 18 7.62 9.56 -3.49
CA THR A 18 6.16 9.60 -3.44
C THR A 18 5.59 8.33 -4.07
N ILE A 19 4.67 7.66 -3.38
CA ILE A 19 3.87 6.57 -3.93
C ILE A 19 2.38 6.92 -3.89
N SER A 20 1.59 6.39 -4.84
CA SER A 20 0.15 6.67 -4.97
C SER A 20 -0.75 5.74 -4.14
N ILE A 21 -0.18 5.02 -3.16
CA ILE A 21 -0.90 4.06 -2.31
C ILE A 21 -0.58 4.37 -0.84
N PRO A 22 -1.60 4.45 0.04
CA PRO A 22 -1.40 4.72 1.47
C PRO A 22 -0.89 3.51 2.26
N GLY A 23 -0.45 3.77 3.48
CA GLY A 23 -0.13 2.76 4.49
C GLY A 23 1.35 2.42 4.62
N GLU A 24 1.80 2.24 5.85
CA GLU A 24 3.18 1.93 6.22
C GLU A 24 3.73 0.68 5.50
N HIS A 25 2.90 -0.36 5.34
CA HIS A 25 3.30 -1.56 4.61
C HIS A 25 3.70 -1.28 3.15
N ASN A 26 3.07 -0.29 2.49
CA ASN A 26 3.44 0.12 1.13
C ASN A 26 4.72 0.96 1.12
N ILE A 27 5.00 1.72 2.19
CA ILE A 27 6.31 2.35 2.37
C ILE A 27 7.39 1.28 2.47
N LEU A 28 7.18 0.23 3.27
CA LEU A 28 8.13 -0.88 3.41
C LEU A 28 8.37 -1.61 2.08
N ASN A 29 7.30 -1.89 1.33
CA ASN A 29 7.41 -2.49 -0.02
C ASN A 29 8.21 -1.59 -0.97
N ALA A 30 7.94 -0.28 -0.96
CA ALA A 30 8.66 0.68 -1.78
C ALA A 30 10.13 0.77 -1.37
N LEU A 31 10.45 0.81 -0.07
CA LEU A 31 11.82 0.80 0.44
C LEU A 31 12.57 -0.48 0.06
N ALA A 32 11.91 -1.65 0.05
CA ALA A 32 12.51 -2.88 -0.44
C ALA A 32 12.86 -2.78 -1.94
N ALA A 33 11.96 -2.23 -2.76
CA ALA A 33 12.22 -1.99 -4.18
C ALA A 33 13.36 -0.98 -4.40
N VAL A 34 13.40 0.09 -3.61
CA VAL A 34 14.51 1.06 -3.61
C VAL A 34 15.83 0.38 -3.26
N GLY A 35 15.86 -0.45 -2.21
CA GLY A 35 17.05 -1.19 -1.79
C GLY A 35 17.61 -2.08 -2.90
N VAL A 36 16.75 -2.83 -3.59
CA VAL A 36 17.14 -3.65 -4.74
C VAL A 36 17.65 -2.78 -5.89
N GLY A 37 16.97 -1.69 -6.22
CA GLY A 37 17.38 -0.80 -7.31
C GLY A 37 18.75 -0.15 -7.06
N LEU A 38 19.02 0.27 -5.82
CA LEU A 38 20.31 0.84 -5.43
C LEU A 38 21.44 -0.20 -5.50
N GLU A 39 21.19 -1.45 -5.13
CA GLU A 39 22.18 -2.54 -5.23
C GLU A 39 22.49 -2.91 -6.69
N LEU A 40 21.55 -2.69 -7.61
CA LEU A 40 21.73 -2.88 -9.05
C LEU A 40 22.30 -1.65 -9.76
N ASP A 41 22.82 -0.67 -9.01
CA ASP A 41 23.38 0.59 -9.52
C ASP A 41 22.42 1.40 -10.41
N ILE A 42 21.11 1.26 -10.20
CA ILE A 42 20.11 2.09 -10.89
C ILE A 42 20.13 3.48 -10.26
N ASP A 43 20.30 4.51 -11.10
CA ASP A 43 20.22 5.91 -10.64
C ASP A 43 18.88 6.15 -9.92
N PHE A 44 18.96 6.71 -8.71
CA PHE A 44 17.82 6.95 -7.84
C PHE A 44 16.70 7.73 -8.51
N LYS A 45 17.01 8.61 -9.48
CA LYS A 45 15.98 9.34 -10.23
C LYS A 45 15.02 8.40 -10.96
N TYR A 46 15.52 7.30 -11.52
CA TYR A 46 14.72 6.31 -12.26
C TYR A 46 13.91 5.42 -11.33
N ILE A 47 14.49 5.03 -10.19
CA ILE A 47 13.78 4.31 -9.13
C ILE A 47 12.59 5.15 -8.64
N ARG A 48 12.85 6.43 -8.33
CA ARG A 48 11.82 7.38 -7.88
C ARG A 48 10.74 7.59 -8.93
N GLU A 49 11.11 7.73 -10.21
CA GLU A 49 10.15 7.85 -11.31
C GLU A 49 9.29 6.60 -11.46
N GLY A 50 9.88 5.40 -11.37
CA GLY A 50 9.15 4.13 -11.44
C GLY A 50 8.15 3.94 -10.29
N LEU A 51 8.51 4.36 -9.08
CA LEU A 51 7.63 4.30 -7.90
C LEU A 51 6.52 5.36 -7.93
N LYS A 52 6.72 6.46 -8.67
CA LYS A 52 5.72 7.50 -8.90
C LYS A 52 4.66 7.07 -9.94
N SER A 53 4.82 5.91 -10.58
CA SER A 53 4.00 5.49 -11.72
C SER A 53 2.49 5.61 -11.44
N PRO A 54 1.74 6.30 -12.30
CA PRO A 54 0.33 6.53 -12.11
C PRO A 54 -0.47 5.26 -12.42
N GLY A 55 -1.03 4.67 -11.38
CA GLY A 55 -1.96 3.56 -11.52
C GLY A 55 -2.00 2.75 -10.25
N GLY A 56 -3.10 2.88 -9.49
CA GLY A 56 -3.36 1.95 -8.40
C GLY A 56 -3.26 0.51 -8.91
N LEU A 57 -2.57 -0.33 -8.15
CA LEU A 57 -2.53 -1.76 -8.45
C LEU A 57 -3.95 -2.31 -8.30
N LYS A 58 -4.44 -3.02 -9.32
CA LYS A 58 -5.76 -3.64 -9.25
C LYS A 58 -5.86 -4.49 -7.99
N ARG A 59 -6.93 -4.29 -7.21
CA ARG A 59 -7.20 -5.00 -5.96
C ARG A 59 -6.11 -4.84 -4.89
N ARG A 60 -5.40 -3.71 -4.88
CA ARG A 60 -4.48 -3.32 -3.80
C ARG A 60 -4.81 -1.92 -3.35
N PHE A 61 -5.65 -1.84 -2.33
CA PHE A 61 -6.23 -0.59 -1.83
C PHE A 61 -6.80 0.28 -2.98
N GLU A 62 -7.50 -0.37 -3.91
CA GLU A 62 -7.99 0.27 -5.14
C GLU A 62 -9.30 1.02 -4.86
N ILE A 63 -9.31 2.33 -5.05
CA ILE A 63 -10.56 3.10 -5.08
C ILE A 63 -11.27 2.78 -6.40
N LYS A 64 -12.43 2.11 -6.30
CA LYS A 64 -13.24 1.72 -7.46
C LYS A 64 -14.16 2.84 -7.92
N ASP A 65 -14.79 3.53 -6.97
CA ASP A 65 -15.81 4.55 -7.23
C ASP A 65 -16.15 5.34 -5.97
N GLU A 66 -16.83 6.47 -6.12
CA GLU A 66 -17.50 7.21 -5.06
C GLU A 66 -18.89 7.64 -5.55
N ARG A 67 -19.96 7.12 -4.93
CA ARG A 67 -21.35 7.41 -5.31
C ARG A 67 -22.18 7.74 -4.09
N ASP A 68 -22.97 8.82 -4.17
CA ASP A 68 -23.85 9.27 -3.08
C ASP A 68 -23.12 9.41 -1.73
N GLY A 69 -21.85 9.84 -1.77
CA GLY A 69 -21.00 9.98 -0.59
C GLY A 69 -20.42 8.67 -0.04
N ILE A 70 -20.64 7.54 -0.72
CA ILE A 70 -20.10 6.22 -0.37
C ILE A 70 -18.88 5.93 -1.24
N LEU A 71 -17.73 5.74 -0.58
CA LEU A 71 -16.49 5.34 -1.22
C LEU A 71 -16.39 3.82 -1.31
N PHE A 72 -16.17 3.30 -2.52
CA PHE A 72 -15.99 1.87 -2.77
C PHE A 72 -14.51 1.56 -2.96
N LEU A 73 -14.01 0.61 -2.17
CA LEU A 73 -12.61 0.20 -2.13
C LEU A 73 -12.51 -1.31 -2.32
N ASP A 74 -11.57 -1.77 -3.15
CA ASP A 74 -11.30 -3.19 -3.40
C ASP A 74 -9.87 -3.55 -2.99
N ASP A 75 -9.73 -4.66 -2.27
CA ASP A 75 -8.45 -5.19 -1.82
C ASP A 75 -8.44 -6.73 -1.86
N TYR A 76 -7.29 -7.30 -2.24
CA TYR A 76 -7.09 -8.75 -2.36
C TYR A 76 -6.75 -9.43 -1.03
N GLY A 77 -6.45 -8.67 0.02
CA GLY A 77 -6.01 -9.19 1.32
C GLY A 77 -6.95 -10.25 1.87
N HIS A 78 -6.38 -11.41 2.20
CA HIS A 78 -7.12 -12.56 2.72
C HIS A 78 -6.42 -13.26 3.88
N HIS A 79 -5.13 -12.98 4.08
CA HIS A 79 -4.41 -13.32 5.30
C HIS A 79 -4.73 -12.29 6.41
N PRO A 80 -4.81 -12.68 7.71
CA PRO A 80 -5.15 -11.75 8.79
C PRO A 80 -4.30 -10.46 8.78
N THR A 81 -2.99 -10.61 8.57
CA THR A 81 -2.05 -9.47 8.48
C THR A 81 -2.37 -8.50 7.35
N GLU A 82 -2.78 -9.00 6.18
CA GLU A 82 -3.15 -8.15 5.03
C GLU A 82 -4.45 -7.39 5.34
N ILE A 83 -5.44 -8.07 5.93
CA ILE A 83 -6.72 -7.46 6.31
C ILE A 83 -6.49 -6.33 7.33
N ILE A 84 -5.65 -6.56 8.34
CA ILE A 84 -5.30 -5.54 9.33
C ILE A 84 -4.63 -4.34 8.65
N ALA A 85 -3.68 -4.57 7.74
CA ALA A 85 -3.00 -3.51 7.02
C ALA A 85 -3.98 -2.65 6.18
N THR A 86 -4.91 -3.30 5.47
CA THR A 86 -5.95 -2.63 4.68
C THR A 86 -6.90 -1.82 5.57
N ILE A 87 -7.37 -2.38 6.68
CA ILE A 87 -8.26 -1.66 7.62
C ILE A 87 -7.56 -0.46 8.25
N SER A 88 -6.30 -0.61 8.67
CA SER A 88 -5.51 0.48 9.25
C SER A 88 -5.31 1.61 8.26
N ALA A 89 -4.93 1.32 7.01
CA ALA A 89 -4.78 2.33 5.97
C ALA A 89 -6.10 3.06 5.66
N ALA A 90 -7.23 2.35 5.66
CA ALA A 90 -8.55 2.97 5.48
C ALA A 90 -8.90 3.93 6.61
N LYS A 91 -8.64 3.56 7.87
CA LYS A 91 -8.89 4.43 9.03
C LYS A 91 -7.96 5.64 9.06
N GLU A 92 -6.72 5.49 8.62
CA GLU A 92 -5.77 6.61 8.51
C GLU A 92 -6.20 7.62 7.43
N CYS A 93 -6.65 7.11 6.28
CA CYS A 93 -7.09 7.97 5.17
C CYS A 93 -8.42 8.69 5.44
N TRP A 94 -9.34 8.03 6.17
CA TRP A 94 -10.69 8.56 6.43
C TRP A 94 -11.14 8.28 7.88
N PRO A 95 -10.54 8.96 8.87
CA PRO A 95 -10.80 8.68 10.29
C PRO A 95 -12.25 8.87 10.72
N ASP A 96 -12.96 9.81 10.09
CA ASP A 96 -14.35 10.17 10.44
C ASP A 96 -15.41 9.43 9.61
N ARG A 97 -15.00 8.60 8.63
CA ARG A 97 -15.95 7.84 7.80
C ARG A 97 -16.24 6.47 8.43
N ARG A 98 -17.51 6.05 8.43
CA ARG A 98 -17.89 4.69 8.83
C ARG A 98 -17.30 3.67 7.87
N LEU A 99 -16.42 2.81 8.37
CA LEU A 99 -15.86 1.69 7.59
C LEU A 99 -16.81 0.49 7.62
N VAL A 100 -17.19 -0.01 6.44
CA VAL A 100 -17.93 -1.27 6.27
C VAL A 100 -17.06 -2.23 5.48
N VAL A 101 -16.89 -3.44 5.99
CA VAL A 101 -16.05 -4.47 5.35
C VAL A 101 -16.93 -5.61 4.89
N VAL A 102 -16.85 -5.94 3.59
CA VAL A 102 -17.40 -7.17 3.02
C VAL A 102 -16.24 -8.11 2.77
N PHE A 103 -16.13 -9.17 3.56
CA PHE A 103 -15.01 -10.11 3.51
C PHE A 103 -15.46 -11.49 3.02
N GLN A 104 -14.68 -12.07 2.11
CA GLN A 104 -14.82 -13.46 1.66
C GLN A 104 -13.60 -14.27 2.11
N PRO A 105 -13.74 -15.19 3.09
CA PRO A 105 -12.65 -16.08 3.46
C PRO A 105 -12.17 -16.92 2.27
N HIS A 106 -10.86 -17.07 2.12
CA HIS A 106 -10.26 -17.79 0.99
C HIS A 106 -9.66 -19.13 1.43
N ARG A 107 -10.35 -20.23 1.08
CA ARG A 107 -10.07 -21.66 1.38
C ARG A 107 -10.36 -22.08 2.83
N PHE A 108 -10.95 -23.26 2.99
CA PHE A 108 -11.30 -23.83 4.31
C PHE A 108 -10.11 -24.04 5.23
N THR A 109 -9.00 -24.59 4.71
CA THR A 109 -7.81 -24.86 5.52
C THR A 109 -7.22 -23.57 6.09
N ARG A 110 -7.15 -22.52 5.28
CA ARG A 110 -6.68 -21.21 5.73
C ARG A 110 -7.57 -20.61 6.81
N THR A 111 -8.89 -20.69 6.64
CA THR A 111 -9.82 -20.21 7.68
C THR A 111 -9.57 -20.93 8.99
N ARG A 112 -9.50 -22.27 8.98
CA ARG A 112 -9.23 -23.08 10.19
C ARG A 112 -7.90 -22.74 10.85
N ASP A 113 -6.85 -22.53 10.05
CA ASP A 113 -5.48 -22.42 10.57
C ASP A 113 -5.15 -21.00 11.09
N LEU A 114 -5.89 -19.97 10.65
CA LEU A 114 -5.54 -18.56 10.88
C LEU A 114 -6.64 -17.71 11.53
N TYR A 115 -7.85 -18.23 11.71
CA TYR A 115 -9.02 -17.53 12.27
C TYR A 115 -9.80 -18.43 13.23
#